data_AF-A0A143DDE0-F1
#
_entry.id   AF-A0A143DDE0-F1
#
_cell.length_a   1.000
_cell.length_b   1.000
_cell.length_c   1.000
_cell.angle_alpha   90.00
_cell.angle_beta   90.00
_cell.angle_gamma   90.00
#
_symmetry.space_group_name_H-M   'P 1'
#
loop_
_entity.id
_entity.type
_entity.pdbx_description
1 polymer ?
#
loop_
_entity_poly.entity_id
_entity_poly.type
_entity_poly.pdbx_seq_one_letter_code
_entity_poly.pdbx_strand_id
1 'polypeptide(L)'
;MHSNNATPESNGVTMIPFVFEGCNVRTIVDENGEPWFVAKDVCDVLGYSNPRDAIAKHCKAATLINLSTVADRDGISGNPNVTIIPERDVYRLIMRSRLPAAERFEEWVVGEVLPSIRMTGCYHIDAEPERPDVSVANMDRSDLRTWIALVSECRSTWGRPAAQYIWNKAPLPQVDDIVRAVEASAGETSVAAFLRETVVEAVGSRIQASAFYRLYKTWCDKNGHSAVTMTAFGREVVTRGLHKVRMGTVWYHDIAVSGV
;
A
#
# COMPACT_ATOMS: atom_id res chain seq x y z
N MET A 1 33.58 27.44 -33.30
CA MET A 1 32.61 26.33 -33.40
C MET A 1 32.64 25.59 -32.07
N HIS A 2 31.83 26.01 -31.10
CA HIS A 2 31.74 25.34 -29.81
C HIS A 2 30.41 24.58 -29.79
N SER A 3 30.50 23.25 -29.90
CA SER A 3 29.36 22.35 -29.77
C SER A 3 28.86 22.36 -28.32
N ASN A 4 27.69 22.95 -28.10
CA ASN A 4 26.96 22.81 -26.85
C ASN A 4 26.38 21.39 -26.78
N ASN A 5 27.04 20.53 -26.01
CA ASN A 5 26.52 19.23 -25.64
C ASN A 5 25.70 19.41 -24.35
N ALA A 6 24.43 19.76 -24.50
CA ALA A 6 23.47 19.78 -23.40
C ALA A 6 23.11 18.33 -23.06
N THR A 7 23.65 17.83 -21.95
CA THR A 7 23.14 16.63 -21.26
C THR A 7 21.68 16.87 -20.87
N PRO A 8 20.75 15.93 -21.12
CA PRO A 8 19.37 16.08 -20.69
C PRO A 8 19.33 16.02 -19.16
N GLU A 9 18.81 17.08 -18.56
CA GLU A 9 18.61 17.20 -17.12
C GLU A 9 17.71 16.06 -16.62
N SER A 10 18.10 15.46 -15.50
CA SER A 10 17.37 14.38 -14.85
C SER A 10 16.05 14.89 -14.30
N ASN A 11 14.97 14.75 -15.06
CA ASN A 11 13.61 15.05 -14.60
C ASN A 11 13.26 14.18 -13.38
N GLY A 12 13.22 14.80 -12.20
CA GLY A 12 12.83 14.19 -10.93
C GLY A 12 11.35 13.80 -10.96
N VAL A 13 11.06 12.59 -11.42
CA VAL A 13 9.72 12.01 -11.41
C VAL A 13 9.35 11.62 -9.99
N THR A 14 8.40 12.34 -9.39
CA THR A 14 7.84 11.98 -8.07
C THR A 14 6.77 10.92 -8.24
N MET A 15 7.00 9.72 -7.70
CA MET A 15 6.01 8.64 -7.68
C MET A 15 5.13 8.74 -6.43
N ILE A 16 3.81 8.87 -6.65
CA ILE A 16 2.80 8.85 -5.57
C ILE A 16 2.02 7.53 -5.70
N PRO A 17 1.98 6.68 -4.67
CA PRO A 17 1.16 5.46 -4.71
C PRO A 17 -0.34 5.80 -4.63
N PHE A 18 -1.12 5.34 -5.61
CA PHE A 18 -2.58 5.36 -5.53
C PHE A 18 -3.08 3.95 -5.17
N VAL A 19 -3.92 3.82 -4.15
CA VAL A 19 -4.42 2.51 -3.70
C VAL A 19 -5.90 2.38 -4.05
N PHE A 20 -6.24 1.36 -4.83
CA PHE A 20 -7.63 0.99 -5.13
C PHE A 20 -7.88 -0.47 -4.73
N GLU A 21 -8.88 -0.71 -3.88
CA GLU A 21 -9.20 -2.05 -3.33
C GLU A 21 -7.96 -2.80 -2.75
N GLY A 22 -7.03 -2.07 -2.13
CA GLY A 22 -5.80 -2.64 -1.57
C GLY A 22 -4.70 -2.94 -2.62
N CYS A 23 -4.92 -2.65 -3.89
CA CYS A 23 -3.94 -2.78 -4.96
C CYS A 23 -3.22 -1.46 -5.22
N ASN A 24 -1.90 -1.53 -5.38
CA ASN A 24 -1.05 -0.35 -5.59
C ASN A 24 -0.93 -0.03 -7.09
N VAL A 25 -1.35 1.16 -7.49
CA VAL A 25 -1.16 1.71 -8.83
C VAL A 25 -0.03 2.73 -8.77
N ARG A 26 1.02 2.52 -9.57
CA ARG A 26 2.10 3.48 -9.70
C ARG A 26 1.62 4.71 -10.47
N THR A 27 1.80 5.88 -9.87
CA THR A 27 1.46 7.17 -10.48
C THR A 27 2.68 8.08 -10.49
N ILE A 28 2.87 8.78 -11.60
CA ILE A 28 3.92 9.76 -11.87
C ILE A 28 3.23 11.12 -11.97
N VAL A 29 3.74 12.13 -11.27
CA VAL A 29 3.26 13.50 -11.43
C VAL A 29 4.21 14.24 -12.36
N ASP A 30 3.67 14.92 -13.37
CA ASP A 30 4.47 15.76 -14.26
C ASP A 30 4.73 17.16 -13.69
N GLU A 31 5.48 17.98 -14.43
CA GLU A 31 5.87 19.34 -14.02
C GLU A 31 4.65 20.27 -13.85
N ASN A 32 3.52 19.97 -14.47
CA ASN A 32 2.27 20.73 -14.35
C ASN A 32 1.40 20.24 -13.19
N GLY A 33 1.82 19.20 -12.48
CA GLY A 33 1.03 18.57 -11.43
C GLY A 33 0.00 17.57 -11.93
N GLU A 34 0.00 17.21 -13.23
CA GLU A 34 -0.96 16.24 -13.76
C GLU A 34 -0.51 14.80 -13.45
N PRO A 35 -1.43 13.94 -13.00
CA PRO A 35 -1.12 12.55 -12.70
C PRO A 35 -1.13 11.66 -13.96
N TRP A 36 -0.09 10.86 -14.08
CA TRP A 36 0.12 9.84 -15.10
C TRP A 36 0.23 8.46 -14.46
N PHE A 37 -0.58 7.51 -14.90
CA PHE A 37 -0.70 6.19 -14.27
C PHE A 37 0.01 5.13 -15.11
N VAL A 38 0.70 4.19 -14.46
CA VAL A 38 1.26 3.04 -15.17
C VAL A 38 0.13 2.16 -15.67
N ALA A 39 -0.02 2.11 -16.99
CA ALA A 39 -1.17 1.50 -17.64
C ALA A 39 -1.31 0.01 -17.34
N LYS A 40 -0.18 -0.70 -17.18
CA LYS A 40 -0.17 -2.11 -16.80
C LYS A 40 -0.79 -2.32 -15.42
N ASP A 41 -0.44 -1.49 -14.45
CA ASP A 41 -0.95 -1.63 -13.08
C ASP A 41 -2.47 -1.39 -13.05
N VAL A 42 -2.94 -0.37 -13.77
CA VAL A 42 -4.38 -0.10 -13.93
C VAL A 42 -5.10 -1.29 -14.56
N CYS A 43 -4.57 -1.84 -15.65
CA CYS A 43 -5.16 -3.01 -16.31
C CYS A 43 -5.18 -4.26 -15.42
N ASP A 44 -4.11 -4.51 -14.66
CA ASP A 44 -4.00 -5.63 -13.74
C ASP A 44 -5.04 -5.52 -12.60
N VAL A 45 -5.20 -4.31 -12.04
CA VAL A 45 -6.20 -4.02 -11.00
C VAL A 45 -7.62 -4.20 -11.50
N LEU A 46 -7.91 -3.76 -12.72
CA LEU A 46 -9.24 -3.93 -13.32
C LEU A 46 -9.51 -5.38 -13.76
N GLY A 47 -8.48 -6.22 -13.88
CA GLY A 47 -8.58 -7.63 -14.26
C GLY A 47 -8.53 -7.89 -15.77
N TYR A 48 -7.91 -7.00 -16.56
CA TYR A 48 -7.75 -7.21 -18.00
C TYR A 48 -6.76 -8.36 -18.26
N SER A 49 -7.21 -9.39 -18.98
CA SER A 49 -6.36 -10.52 -19.38
C SER A 49 -5.27 -10.14 -20.39
N ASN A 50 -5.52 -9.11 -21.21
CA ASN A 50 -4.56 -8.57 -22.17
C ASN A 50 -4.45 -7.04 -22.04
N PRO A 51 -3.57 -6.54 -21.15
CA PRO A 51 -3.36 -5.10 -20.96
C PRO A 51 -2.99 -4.35 -22.25
N ARG A 52 -2.18 -4.95 -23.13
CA ARG A 52 -1.75 -4.29 -24.38
C ARG A 52 -2.92 -4.01 -25.31
N ASP A 53 -3.81 -4.98 -25.46
CA ASP A 53 -5.01 -4.83 -26.28
C ASP A 53 -5.98 -3.80 -25.69
N ALA A 54 -6.19 -3.83 -24.36
CA ALA A 54 -7.02 -2.87 -23.66
C ALA A 54 -6.50 -1.43 -23.83
N ILE A 55 -5.19 -1.23 -23.66
CA ILE A 55 -4.55 0.08 -23.85
C ILE A 55 -4.74 0.56 -25.28
N ALA A 56 -4.46 -0.28 -26.28
CA ALA A 56 -4.58 0.06 -27.70
C ALA A 56 -6.03 0.42 -28.11
N LYS A 57 -7.04 -0.23 -27.52
CA LYS A 57 -8.46 0.01 -27.83
C LYS A 57 -9.04 1.23 -27.13
N HIS A 58 -8.64 1.49 -25.90
CA HIS A 58 -9.34 2.43 -25.03
C HIS A 58 -8.57 3.73 -24.76
N CYS A 59 -7.24 3.67 -24.71
CA CYS A 59 -6.38 4.81 -24.41
C CYS A 59 -6.04 5.59 -25.69
N LYS A 60 -6.11 6.92 -25.63
CA LYS A 60 -5.82 7.79 -26.78
C LYS A 60 -4.48 8.51 -26.66
N ALA A 61 -3.95 8.63 -25.45
CA ALA A 61 -2.77 9.39 -25.12
C ALA A 61 -1.78 8.57 -24.27
N ALA A 62 -1.76 7.25 -24.50
CA ALA A 62 -0.77 6.37 -23.92
C ALA A 62 0.62 6.70 -24.46
N THR A 63 1.59 6.88 -23.57
CA THR A 63 2.97 7.22 -23.92
C THR A 63 3.93 6.21 -23.30
N LEU A 64 4.97 5.82 -24.04
CA LEU A 64 6.04 4.98 -23.53
C LEU A 64 7.09 5.87 -22.87
N ILE A 65 7.37 5.61 -21.60
CA ILE A 65 8.49 6.23 -20.90
C ILE A 65 9.51 5.17 -20.53
N ASN A 66 10.76 5.58 -20.50
CA ASN A 66 11.83 4.75 -20.01
C ASN A 66 12.02 5.04 -18.50
N LEU A 67 11.77 4.04 -17.67
CA LEU A 67 11.93 4.14 -16.22
C LEU A 67 13.31 3.64 -15.76
N SER A 68 14.29 3.47 -16.67
CA SER A 68 15.67 3.06 -16.27
C SER A 68 16.30 4.11 -15.36
N THR A 69 15.93 5.38 -15.52
CA THR A 69 16.48 6.50 -14.75
C THR A 69 15.93 6.61 -13.32
N VAL A 70 14.94 5.78 -12.94
CA VAL A 70 14.28 5.82 -11.62
C VAL A 70 14.40 4.47 -10.89
N ALA A 71 14.94 3.45 -11.55
CA ALA A 71 15.04 2.09 -11.01
C ALA A 71 16.47 1.53 -11.09
N ASP A 72 17.45 2.30 -10.64
CA ASP A 72 18.69 1.67 -10.20
C ASP A 72 18.46 1.04 -8.83
N ARG A 73 18.45 -0.30 -8.80
CA ARG A 73 18.73 -1.22 -7.66
C ARG A 73 17.62 -2.02 -6.99
N ASP A 74 16.36 -1.96 -7.43
CA ASP A 74 15.40 -3.04 -7.10
C ASP A 74 15.19 -3.88 -8.36
N GLY A 75 16.01 -4.94 -8.48
CA GLY A 75 16.20 -5.74 -9.69
C GLY A 75 14.92 -6.22 -10.38
N ILE A 76 14.44 -5.44 -11.35
CA ILE A 76 13.66 -5.95 -12.47
C ILE A 76 14.66 -6.12 -13.60
N SER A 77 15.21 -7.33 -13.72
CA SER A 77 15.88 -7.75 -14.96
C SER A 77 14.80 -7.80 -16.05
N GLY A 78 14.60 -6.69 -16.76
CA GLY A 78 13.54 -6.58 -17.76
C GLY A 78 13.36 -5.17 -18.31
N ASN A 79 12.87 -5.10 -19.55
CA ASN A 79 12.69 -3.90 -20.37
C ASN A 79 12.20 -2.67 -19.54
N PRO A 80 13.00 -1.60 -19.42
CA PRO A 80 12.69 -0.42 -18.60
C PRO A 80 11.57 0.45 -19.17
N ASN A 81 11.06 0.11 -20.36
CA ASN A 81 10.01 0.85 -21.01
C ASN A 81 8.65 0.49 -20.42
N VAL A 82 8.03 1.45 -19.73
CA VAL A 82 6.68 1.34 -19.18
C VAL A 82 5.73 2.26 -19.94
N THR A 83 4.51 1.79 -20.19
CA THR A 83 3.46 2.62 -20.78
C THR A 83 2.72 3.32 -19.67
N ILE A 84 2.64 4.65 -19.77
CA ILE A 84 1.86 5.50 -18.88
C ILE A 84 0.66 6.06 -19.64
N ILE A 85 -0.42 6.30 -18.90
CA ILE A 85 -1.67 6.86 -19.41
C ILE A 85 -2.11 8.01 -18.52
N PRO A 86 -2.64 9.10 -19.08
CA PRO A 86 -3.21 10.19 -18.29
C PRO A 86 -4.52 9.74 -17.63
N GLU A 87 -4.94 10.44 -16.59
CA GLU A 87 -6.17 10.15 -15.84
C GLU A 87 -7.42 9.97 -16.74
N ARG A 88 -7.55 10.82 -17.78
CA ARG A 88 -8.65 10.70 -18.76
C ARG A 88 -8.72 9.32 -19.43
N ASP A 89 -7.58 8.67 -19.67
CA ASP A 89 -7.52 7.35 -20.31
C ASP A 89 -7.78 6.23 -19.30
N VAL A 90 -7.49 6.44 -18.01
CA VAL A 90 -7.94 5.56 -16.91
C VAL A 90 -9.47 5.52 -16.88
N TYR A 91 -10.13 6.67 -16.89
CA TYR A 91 -11.60 6.70 -16.94
C TYR A 91 -12.17 6.04 -18.20
N ARG A 92 -11.51 6.20 -19.36
CA ARG A 92 -11.92 5.53 -20.59
C ARG A 92 -11.75 4.00 -20.52
N LEU A 93 -10.73 3.50 -19.82
CA LEU A 93 -10.56 2.07 -19.58
C LEU A 93 -11.67 1.51 -18.68
N ILE A 94 -12.08 2.28 -17.68
CA ILE A 94 -13.12 1.86 -16.73
C ILE A 94 -14.49 1.87 -17.42
N MET A 95 -14.91 3.02 -17.96
CA MET A 95 -16.23 3.25 -18.57
C MET A 95 -16.52 2.44 -19.85
N ARG A 96 -15.52 1.73 -20.39
CA ARG A 96 -15.66 0.87 -21.58
C ARG A 96 -15.43 -0.60 -21.28
N SER A 97 -15.13 -0.94 -20.03
CA SER A 97 -14.90 -2.30 -19.59
C SER A 97 -16.22 -2.98 -19.24
N ARG A 98 -16.23 -4.31 -19.29
CA ARG A 98 -17.29 -5.15 -18.71
C ARG A 98 -16.73 -6.02 -17.57
N LEU A 99 -15.59 -5.60 -17.02
CA LEU A 99 -14.94 -6.31 -15.93
C LEU A 99 -15.61 -5.92 -14.61
N PRO A 100 -15.86 -6.85 -13.69
CA PRO A 100 -16.58 -6.56 -12.45
C PRO A 100 -15.96 -5.43 -11.61
N ALA A 101 -14.63 -5.31 -11.59
CA ALA A 101 -13.94 -4.23 -10.88
C ALA A 101 -14.17 -2.86 -11.51
N ALA A 102 -14.23 -2.81 -12.85
CA ALA A 102 -14.52 -1.59 -13.58
C ALA A 102 -15.99 -1.17 -13.42
N GLU A 103 -16.93 -2.12 -13.49
CA GLU A 103 -18.36 -1.84 -13.29
C GLU A 103 -18.65 -1.33 -11.88
N ARG A 104 -18.00 -1.87 -10.83
CA ARG A 104 -18.12 -1.34 -9.46
C ARG A 104 -17.65 0.11 -9.36
N PHE A 105 -16.52 0.42 -9.96
CA PHE A 105 -16.00 1.78 -9.95
C PHE A 105 -16.89 2.73 -10.76
N GLU A 106 -17.35 2.30 -11.94
CA GLU A 106 -18.27 3.06 -12.78
C GLU A 106 -19.57 3.37 -12.03
N GLU A 107 -20.20 2.37 -11.40
CA GLU A 107 -21.43 2.55 -10.64
C GLU A 107 -21.24 3.51 -9.47
N TRP A 108 -20.13 3.40 -8.73
CA TRP A 108 -19.82 4.33 -7.65
C TRP A 108 -19.63 5.76 -8.17
N VAL A 109 -18.87 5.93 -9.26
CA VAL A 109 -18.63 7.26 -9.84
C VAL A 109 -19.92 7.88 -10.38
N VAL A 110 -20.72 7.12 -11.12
CA VAL A 110 -21.93 7.63 -11.79
C VAL A 110 -23.10 7.76 -10.83
N GLY A 111 -23.22 6.87 -9.85
CA GLY A 111 -24.31 6.84 -8.87
C GLY A 111 -24.09 7.76 -7.67
N GLU A 112 -22.84 8.00 -7.26
CA GLU A 112 -22.53 8.73 -6.03
C GLU A 112 -21.69 9.98 -6.27
N VAL A 113 -20.50 9.81 -6.89
CA VAL A 113 -19.51 10.89 -7.00
C VAL A 113 -20.00 12.01 -7.90
N LEU A 114 -20.36 11.71 -9.15
CA LEU A 114 -20.80 12.71 -10.13
C LEU A 114 -22.11 13.40 -9.72
N PRO A 115 -23.13 12.68 -9.20
CA PRO A 115 -24.32 13.34 -8.66
C PRO A 115 -24.01 14.29 -7.51
N SER A 116 -23.12 13.88 -6.59
CA SER A 116 -22.70 14.74 -5.47
C SER A 116 -22.02 16.00 -5.97
N ILE A 117 -21.01 15.89 -6.85
CA ILE A 117 -20.32 17.04 -7.44
C ILE A 117 -21.30 17.95 -8.19
N ARG A 118 -22.23 17.40 -8.98
CA ARG A 118 -23.23 18.19 -9.70
C ARG A 118 -24.14 18.97 -8.74
N MET A 119 -24.50 18.38 -7.61
CA MET A 119 -25.44 18.99 -6.64
C MET A 119 -24.77 19.98 -5.70
N THR A 120 -23.57 19.68 -5.21
CA THR A 120 -22.91 20.44 -4.14
C THR A 120 -21.66 21.18 -4.60
N GLY A 121 -21.21 20.96 -5.83
CA GLY A 121 -19.95 21.48 -6.37
C GLY A 121 -18.70 20.74 -5.89
N CYS A 122 -18.83 19.71 -5.06
CA CYS A 122 -17.72 18.97 -4.47
C CYS A 122 -18.11 17.52 -4.11
N TYR A 123 -17.13 16.65 -3.92
CA TYR A 123 -17.34 15.32 -3.35
C TYR A 123 -16.54 15.23 -2.06
N HIS A 124 -17.20 14.85 -0.97
CA HIS A 124 -16.58 14.63 0.33
C HIS A 124 -16.64 13.14 0.64
N ILE A 125 -15.51 12.60 1.09
CA ILE A 125 -15.45 11.25 1.64
C ILE A 125 -15.60 11.41 3.16
N ASP A 126 -16.76 11.06 3.70
CA ASP A 126 -17.10 11.23 5.13
C ASP A 126 -16.29 10.31 6.06
N ALA A 127 -15.52 9.39 5.49
CA ALA A 127 -14.52 8.60 6.22
C ALA A 127 -13.14 9.24 6.00
N GLU A 128 -12.80 10.26 6.80
CA GLU A 128 -11.40 10.43 7.13
C GLU A 128 -11.01 9.16 7.90
N PRO A 129 -10.17 8.25 7.36
CA PRO A 129 -9.72 7.12 8.16
C PRO A 129 -9.17 7.72 9.44
N GLU A 130 -9.67 7.30 10.61
CA GLU A 130 -9.25 7.83 11.90
C GLU A 130 -7.73 7.93 11.86
N ARG A 131 -7.24 9.16 11.68
CA ARG A 131 -5.80 9.34 11.59
C ARG A 131 -5.35 9.01 12.99
N PRO A 132 -4.52 7.97 13.17
CA PRO A 132 -3.93 7.75 14.48
C PRO A 132 -3.35 9.09 14.91
N ASP A 133 -3.63 9.54 16.13
CA ASP A 133 -3.09 10.78 16.68
C ASP A 133 -1.58 10.61 16.90
N VAL A 134 -0.88 10.61 15.78
CA VAL A 134 0.56 10.56 15.71
C VAL A 134 0.96 12.02 15.65
N SER A 135 1.26 12.56 16.83
CA SER A 135 1.87 13.87 16.99
C SER A 135 3.07 14.01 16.04
N VAL A 136 2.84 14.61 14.88
CA VAL A 136 3.81 15.45 14.16
C VAL A 136 3.78 16.87 14.73
N ALA A 137 3.15 17.05 15.91
CA ALA A 137 2.61 18.28 16.46
C ALA A 137 3.62 19.43 16.65
N ASN A 138 4.91 19.21 16.43
CA ASN A 138 5.95 20.23 16.62
C ASN A 138 6.88 20.44 15.41
N MET A 139 6.59 19.87 14.22
CA MET A 139 7.43 20.08 13.04
C MET A 139 6.73 20.96 12.00
N ASP A 140 7.42 22.02 11.55
CA ASP A 140 6.93 22.86 10.47
C ASP A 140 6.78 22.04 9.17
N ARG A 141 5.83 22.42 8.30
CA ARG A 141 5.56 21.69 7.04
C ARG A 141 6.77 21.70 6.11
N SER A 142 7.60 22.75 6.16
CA SER A 142 8.83 22.84 5.38
C SER A 142 9.86 21.81 5.84
N ASP A 143 10.02 21.67 7.16
CA ASP A 143 10.94 20.69 7.75
C ASP A 143 10.48 19.27 7.46
N LEU A 144 9.18 18.99 7.57
CA LEU A 144 8.60 17.70 7.21
C LEU A 144 8.88 17.34 5.74
N ARG A 145 8.66 18.28 4.81
CA ARG A 145 8.98 18.09 3.40
C ARG A 145 10.45 17.81 3.17
N THR A 146 11.32 18.53 3.87
CA THR A 146 12.78 18.35 3.79
C THR A 146 13.19 16.95 4.25
N TRP A 147 12.67 16.49 5.38
CA TRP A 147 12.93 15.15 5.89
C TRP A 147 12.41 14.05 4.97
N ILE A 148 11.20 14.19 4.43
CA ILE A 148 10.64 13.23 3.47
C ILE A 148 11.50 13.19 2.20
N ALA A 149 11.90 14.35 1.68
CA ALA A 149 12.77 14.43 0.50
C ALA A 149 14.12 13.76 0.76
N LEU A 150 14.74 14.01 1.92
CA LEU A 150 16.00 13.38 2.30
C LEU A 150 15.89 11.85 2.43
N VAL A 151 14.82 11.36 3.08
CA VAL A 151 14.55 9.91 3.17
C VAL A 151 14.40 9.32 1.76
N SER A 152 13.65 9.98 0.89
CA SER A 152 13.43 9.55 -0.49
C SER A 152 14.74 9.52 -1.27
N GLU A 153 15.57 10.55 -1.12
CA GLU A 153 16.89 10.64 -1.76
C GLU A 153 17.83 9.54 -1.26
N CYS A 154 17.85 9.30 0.05
CA CYS A 154 18.65 8.23 0.62
C CYS A 154 18.19 6.84 0.17
N ARG A 155 16.89 6.65 0.00
CA ARG A 155 16.31 5.44 -0.58
C ARG A 155 16.74 5.27 -2.03
N SER A 156 16.71 6.34 -2.82
CA SER A 156 17.10 6.36 -4.23
C SER A 156 18.59 6.02 -4.38
N THR A 157 19.46 6.68 -3.64
CA THR A 157 20.91 6.58 -3.82
C THR A 157 21.52 5.34 -3.16
N TRP A 158 21.01 4.90 -2.01
CA TRP A 158 21.62 3.83 -1.20
C TRP A 158 20.66 2.70 -0.79
N GLY A 159 19.42 2.73 -1.26
CA GLY A 159 18.44 1.66 -1.03
C GLY A 159 17.77 1.71 0.34
N ARG A 160 16.97 0.66 0.62
CA ARG A 160 16.09 0.59 1.79
C ARG A 160 16.81 0.68 3.15
N PRO A 161 17.98 0.04 3.37
CA PRO A 161 18.67 0.14 4.65
C PRO A 161 19.10 1.56 4.99
N ALA A 162 19.53 2.34 4.00
CA ALA A 162 19.93 3.74 4.19
C ALA A 162 18.73 4.64 4.46
N ALA A 163 17.62 4.44 3.74
CA ALA A 163 16.37 5.14 4.00
C ALA A 163 15.85 4.87 5.42
N GLN A 164 15.90 3.60 5.86
CA GLN A 164 15.52 3.21 7.21
C GLN A 164 16.44 3.86 8.26
N TYR A 165 17.74 3.88 8.00
CA TYR A 165 18.71 4.53 8.89
C TYR A 165 18.39 6.02 9.07
N ILE A 166 18.10 6.74 7.99
CA ILE A 166 17.72 8.16 8.05
C ILE A 166 16.35 8.35 8.69
N TRP A 167 15.36 7.50 8.40
CA TRP A 167 14.04 7.54 9.03
C TRP A 167 14.13 7.45 10.56
N ASN A 168 14.97 6.54 11.06
CA ASN A 168 15.19 6.34 12.50
C ASN A 168 15.93 7.50 13.18
N LYS A 169 16.58 8.38 12.39
CA LYS A 169 17.29 9.58 12.88
C LYS A 169 16.50 10.86 12.68
N ALA A 170 15.54 10.85 11.76
CA ALA A 170 14.66 11.96 11.50
C ALA A 170 13.67 12.13 12.68
N PRO A 171 13.23 13.36 12.97
CA PRO A 171 12.11 13.64 13.88
C PRO A 171 10.76 13.27 13.24
N LEU A 172 10.74 12.20 12.45
CA LEU A 172 9.53 11.63 11.85
C LEU A 172 8.95 10.57 12.79
N PRO A 173 7.63 10.34 12.72
CA PRO A 173 7.02 9.28 13.50
C PRO A 173 7.62 7.92 13.15
N GLN A 174 7.93 7.13 14.17
CA GLN A 174 8.46 5.80 13.95
C GLN A 174 7.33 4.88 13.47
N VAL A 175 7.66 3.98 12.54
CA VAL A 175 6.68 3.06 11.95
C VAL A 175 5.98 2.25 13.04
N ASP A 176 6.72 1.84 14.08
CA ASP A 176 6.16 1.10 15.21
C ASP A 176 5.16 1.93 16.01
N ASP A 177 5.37 3.24 16.16
CA ASP A 177 4.44 4.14 16.84
C ASP A 177 3.17 4.35 16.03
N ILE A 178 3.29 4.49 14.69
CA ILE A 178 2.13 4.55 13.79
C ILE A 178 1.33 3.26 13.88
N VAL A 179 1.99 2.11 13.82
CA VAL A 179 1.31 0.80 13.91
C VAL A 179 0.58 0.65 15.24
N ARG A 180 1.24 0.99 16.37
CA ARG A 180 0.61 0.98 17.70
C ARG A 180 -0.58 1.93 17.79
N ALA A 181 -0.47 3.12 17.22
CA ALA A 181 -1.54 4.11 17.26
C ALA A 181 -2.73 3.71 16.36
N VAL A 182 -2.47 3.12 15.18
CA VAL A 182 -3.51 2.52 14.32
C VAL A 182 -4.18 1.33 15.02
N GLU A 183 -3.42 0.51 15.74
CA GLU A 183 -3.96 -0.61 16.51
C GLU A 183 -4.73 -0.16 17.76
N ALA A 184 -4.40 1.01 18.32
CA ALA A 184 -5.12 1.61 19.43
C ALA A 184 -6.44 2.27 18.97
N SER A 185 -6.50 2.78 17.74
CA SER A 185 -7.70 3.37 17.15
C SER A 185 -8.59 2.35 16.45
N ALA A 186 -8.01 1.33 15.81
CA ALA A 186 -8.74 0.18 15.32
C ALA A 186 -9.24 -0.62 16.53
N GLY A 187 -10.53 -0.48 16.85
CA GLY A 187 -11.18 -1.23 17.94
C GLY A 187 -10.83 -2.72 17.95
N GLU A 188 -11.02 -3.37 19.09
CA GLU A 188 -10.52 -4.72 19.37
C GLU A 188 -10.73 -5.70 18.20
N THR A 189 -9.64 -6.02 17.50
CA THR A 189 -9.69 -6.96 16.36
C THR A 189 -10.04 -8.36 16.85
N SER A 190 -10.60 -9.21 15.97
CA SER A 190 -10.88 -10.61 16.33
C SER A 190 -9.61 -11.37 16.74
N VAL A 191 -8.45 -10.97 16.23
CA VAL A 191 -7.15 -11.53 16.65
C VAL A 191 -6.75 -11.00 18.02
N ALA A 192 -6.95 -9.71 18.31
CA ALA A 192 -6.69 -9.13 19.63
C ALA A 192 -7.51 -9.83 20.72
N ALA A 193 -8.82 -9.96 20.50
CA ALA A 193 -9.74 -10.62 21.42
C ALA A 193 -9.35 -12.09 21.63
N PHE A 194 -9.04 -12.82 20.55
CA PHE A 194 -8.54 -14.20 20.63
C PHE A 194 -7.26 -14.32 21.46
N LEU A 195 -6.26 -13.47 21.20
CA LEU A 195 -4.99 -13.50 21.94
C LEU A 195 -5.21 -13.19 23.41
N ARG A 196 -6.03 -12.19 23.74
CA ARG A 196 -6.35 -11.82 25.12
C ARG A 196 -7.08 -12.93 25.87
N GLU A 197 -8.02 -13.61 25.23
CA GLU A 197 -8.91 -14.57 25.88
C GLU A 197 -8.36 -15.98 25.97
N THR A 198 -7.54 -16.37 24.99
CA THR A 198 -7.12 -17.77 24.85
C THR A 198 -5.62 -17.98 24.99
N VAL A 199 -4.79 -16.96 24.79
CA VAL A 199 -3.33 -17.12 24.84
C VAL A 199 -2.80 -16.79 26.22
N VAL A 200 -2.04 -17.73 26.78
CA VAL A 200 -1.33 -17.57 28.04
C VAL A 200 0.17 -17.74 27.82
N GLU A 201 0.96 -16.96 28.55
CA GLU A 201 2.42 -17.13 28.56
C GLU A 201 2.78 -18.49 29.17
N ALA A 202 3.54 -19.28 28.41
CA ALA A 202 3.96 -20.62 28.80
C ALA A 202 5.41 -20.83 28.34
N VAL A 203 6.35 -20.30 29.12
CA VAL A 203 7.79 -20.34 28.82
C VAL A 203 8.25 -21.76 28.49
N GLY A 204 8.95 -21.91 27.37
CA GLY A 204 9.44 -23.20 26.85
C GLY A 204 8.41 -24.01 26.05
N SER A 205 7.14 -23.57 25.99
CA SER A 205 6.13 -24.19 25.12
C SER A 205 6.26 -23.70 23.68
N ARG A 206 5.76 -24.49 22.73
CA ARG A 206 5.69 -24.11 21.32
C ARG A 206 4.41 -24.60 20.67
N ILE A 207 3.85 -23.78 19.79
CA ILE A 207 2.70 -24.15 18.96
C ILE A 207 3.02 -23.93 17.49
N GLN A 208 2.66 -24.89 16.64
CA GLN A 208 2.82 -24.76 15.20
C GLN A 208 1.87 -23.68 14.68
N ALA A 209 2.33 -22.80 13.79
CA ALA A 209 1.53 -21.69 13.28
C ALA A 209 0.22 -22.14 12.62
N SER A 210 0.22 -23.28 11.92
CA SER A 210 -0.99 -23.87 11.32
C SER A 210 -1.97 -24.41 12.37
N ALA A 211 -1.48 -24.95 13.49
CA ALA A 211 -2.32 -25.37 14.61
C ALA A 211 -2.90 -24.14 15.32
N PHE A 212 -2.08 -23.12 15.55
CA PHE A 212 -2.49 -21.89 16.19
C PHE A 212 -3.59 -21.15 15.39
N TYR A 213 -3.42 -21.07 14.07
CA TYR A 213 -4.43 -20.49 13.18
C TYR A 213 -5.73 -21.30 13.13
N ARG A 214 -5.68 -22.63 13.27
CA ARG A 214 -6.90 -23.45 13.39
C ARG A 214 -7.67 -23.16 14.67
N LEU A 215 -6.96 -23.00 15.80
CA LEU A 215 -7.60 -22.63 17.07
C LEU A 215 -8.26 -21.26 17.00
N TYR A 216 -7.59 -20.29 16.36
CA TYR A 216 -8.16 -18.97 16.07
C TYR A 216 -9.46 -19.07 15.25
N LYS A 217 -9.48 -19.87 14.17
CA LYS A 217 -10.69 -20.08 13.36
C LYS A 217 -11.84 -20.66 14.20
N THR A 218 -11.56 -21.70 14.98
CA THR A 218 -12.59 -22.32 15.84
C THR A 218 -13.12 -21.33 16.87
N TRP A 219 -12.26 -20.48 17.45
CA TRP A 219 -12.70 -19.43 18.36
C TRP A 219 -13.53 -18.36 17.65
N CYS A 220 -13.17 -17.95 16.43
CA CYS A 220 -13.97 -17.02 15.62
C CYS A 220 -15.37 -17.56 15.34
N ASP A 221 -15.48 -18.83 14.94
CA ASP A 221 -16.76 -19.49 14.66
C ASP A 221 -17.66 -19.53 15.91
N LYS A 222 -17.07 -19.77 17.09
CA LYS A 222 -17.80 -19.79 18.37
C LYS A 222 -18.28 -18.41 18.84
N ASN A 223 -17.48 -17.37 18.59
CA ASN A 223 -17.74 -16.01 19.08
C ASN A 223 -18.38 -15.10 18.02
N GLY A 224 -18.75 -15.63 16.85
CA GLY A 224 -19.41 -14.88 15.78
C GLY A 224 -18.51 -13.88 15.05
N HIS A 225 -17.18 -14.05 15.10
CA HIS A 225 -16.23 -13.21 14.39
C HIS A 225 -15.91 -13.78 13.00
N SER A 226 -15.68 -12.89 12.03
CA SER A 226 -15.11 -13.29 10.73
C SER A 226 -13.59 -13.49 10.86
N ALA A 227 -13.11 -14.71 10.58
CA ALA A 227 -11.70 -15.04 10.66
C ALA A 227 -10.88 -14.36 9.54
N VAL A 228 -9.79 -13.69 9.89
CA VAL A 228 -8.85 -13.12 8.91
C VAL A 228 -8.02 -14.20 8.23
N THR A 229 -7.34 -13.87 7.12
CA THR A 229 -6.45 -14.81 6.42
C THR A 229 -5.26 -15.23 7.30
N MET A 230 -4.68 -16.40 7.05
CA MET A 230 -3.52 -16.91 7.81
C MET A 230 -2.31 -15.95 7.76
N THR A 231 -2.13 -15.26 6.63
CA THR A 231 -1.07 -14.26 6.45
C THR A 231 -1.34 -13.02 7.30
N ALA A 232 -2.58 -12.53 7.34
CA ALA A 232 -2.98 -11.39 8.15
C ALA A 232 -2.86 -11.72 9.66
N PHE A 233 -3.39 -12.88 10.07
CA PHE A 233 -3.25 -13.40 11.44
C PHE A 233 -1.78 -13.48 11.85
N GLY A 234 -0.93 -14.09 11.04
CA GLY A 234 0.49 -14.27 11.36
C GLY A 234 1.30 -12.98 11.37
N ARG A 235 0.85 -11.92 10.69
CA ARG A 235 1.42 -10.57 10.77
C ARG A 235 1.03 -9.92 12.09
N GLU A 236 -0.25 -9.91 12.40
CA GLU A 236 -0.81 -9.27 13.59
C GLU A 236 -0.30 -9.90 14.90
N VAL A 237 -0.22 -11.23 14.96
CA VAL A 237 0.37 -11.96 16.09
C VAL A 237 1.80 -11.50 16.39
N VAL A 238 2.61 -11.29 15.35
CA VAL A 238 4.00 -10.84 15.51
C VAL A 238 4.07 -9.38 15.94
N THR A 239 3.22 -8.52 15.35
CA THR A 239 3.13 -7.11 15.74
C THR A 239 2.80 -6.96 17.24
N ARG A 240 1.95 -7.85 17.77
CA ARG A 240 1.55 -7.89 19.18
C ARG A 240 2.59 -8.55 20.10
N GLY A 241 3.80 -8.83 19.61
CA GLY A 241 4.94 -9.25 20.43
C GLY A 241 5.21 -10.75 20.49
N LEU A 242 4.42 -11.60 19.81
CA LEU A 242 4.68 -13.04 19.81
C LEU A 242 5.82 -13.39 18.84
N HIS A 243 6.83 -14.09 19.35
CA HIS A 243 7.98 -14.50 18.56
C HIS A 243 7.70 -15.78 17.78
N LYS A 244 8.05 -15.77 16.48
CA LYS A 244 7.99 -16.95 15.62
C LYS A 244 9.36 -17.38 15.11
N VAL A 245 9.58 -18.69 15.04
CA VAL A 245 10.81 -19.30 14.52
C VAL A 245 10.46 -20.23 13.37
N ARG A 246 11.28 -20.21 12.30
CA ARG A 246 11.11 -21.07 11.13
C ARG A 246 12.15 -22.19 11.16
N MET A 247 11.70 -23.43 11.29
CA MET A 247 12.52 -24.65 11.26
C MET A 247 11.83 -25.69 10.37
N GLY A 248 11.81 -25.45 9.06
CA GLY A 248 10.98 -26.17 8.09
C GLY A 248 9.51 -25.74 8.13
N THR A 249 8.90 -25.82 9.31
CA THR A 249 7.58 -25.23 9.64
C THR A 249 7.74 -24.02 10.57
N VAL A 250 6.70 -23.18 10.64
CA VAL A 250 6.69 -21.98 11.50
C VAL A 250 6.10 -22.33 12.87
N TRP A 251 6.77 -21.92 13.93
CA TRP A 251 6.38 -22.14 15.33
C TRP A 251 6.33 -20.82 16.08
N TYR A 252 5.38 -20.69 16.99
CA TYR A 252 5.35 -19.64 18.00
C TYR A 252 5.85 -20.20 19.33
N HIS A 253 6.68 -19.45 20.03
CA HIS A 253 7.34 -19.85 21.27
C HIS A 253 6.75 -19.14 22.48
N ASP A 254 6.92 -19.76 23.65
CA ASP A 254 6.59 -19.21 24.98
C ASP A 254 5.10 -18.92 25.17
N ILE A 255 4.25 -19.59 24.38
CA ILE A 255 2.80 -19.47 24.46
C ILE A 255 2.11 -20.84 24.52
N ALA A 256 0.97 -20.86 25.22
CA ALA A 256 -0.01 -21.93 25.16
C ALA A 256 -1.39 -21.34 24.90
N VAL A 257 -2.30 -22.16 24.35
CA VAL A 257 -3.69 -21.77 24.12
C VAL A 257 -4.57 -22.53 25.11
N SER A 258 -5.32 -21.81 25.92
CA SER A 258 -6.27 -22.32 26.92
C SER A 258 -7.70 -22.07 26.44
N GLY A 259 -8.60 -23.03 26.69
CA GLY A 259 -10.05 -22.81 26.56
C GLY A 259 -10.64 -22.81 25.14
N VAL A 260 -10.10 -23.60 24.20
CA VAL A 260 -10.69 -23.78 22.85
C VAL A 260 -11.69 -24.92 22.83
#